data_AF-A0AAV2MKX3-F1
#
_entry.id   AF-A0AAV2MKX3-F1
#
_cell.length_a   1.000
_cell.length_b   1.000
_cell.length_c   1.000
_cell.angle_alpha   90.00
_cell.angle_beta   90.00
_cell.angle_gamma   90.00
#
_symmetry.space_group_name_H-M   'P 1'
#
loop_
_entity.id
_entity.type
_entity.pdbx_description
1 polymer ?
#
loop_
_entity_poly.entity_id
_entity_poly.type
_entity_poly.pdbx_seq_one_letter_code
_entity_poly.pdbx_strand_id
1 'polypeptide(L)'
;MPVPTDVPMCKASETAHYNLTFTGKWSQSAFPKQYPVYRPPAQWSNLVGVTHSSDYHMWQSNDFASNGVREFSEKGEAWTLMKEVEEAGESIQSVYGVLSAPAVVGGTGQMSTEFELGARHSFLSFMVRIVPSPDWFVGADGISLCDGDHWKETVSLDLYPYDAGTDSGFTFSSPNFETIPQDKITEITSSNPRHPANSFYYPRLRHLPPIAKITLTKVKKSNQIISLPVEPTQSNQLPTGNEIEEKLINTPLDCEVSVWSPWGLCKGKCGDSGVRHRTRYVLMQPANNGAVCPLLEEERKCSPDNCL
;
A
#
# COMPACT_ATOMS: atom_id res chain seq x y z
N MET A 1 -3.58 22.42 -30.84
CA MET A 1 -2.15 22.09 -30.91
C MET A 1 -2.05 20.61 -31.25
N PRO A 2 -1.25 20.17 -32.24
CA PRO A 2 -1.14 18.76 -32.56
C PRO A 2 -0.49 18.02 -31.38
N VAL A 3 -1.14 16.95 -30.93
CA VAL A 3 -0.62 16.02 -29.93
C VAL A 3 0.65 15.38 -30.51
N PRO A 4 1.80 15.39 -29.83
CA PRO A 4 2.95 14.63 -30.27
C PRO A 4 2.60 13.13 -30.22
N THR A 5 2.38 12.52 -31.39
CA THR A 5 2.01 11.10 -31.56
C THR A 5 3.22 10.22 -31.79
N ASP A 6 4.26 10.31 -30.97
CA ASP A 6 5.33 9.31 -31.02
C ASP A 6 5.87 9.09 -29.60
N VAL A 7 5.22 8.18 -28.87
CA VAL A 7 5.90 7.49 -27.77
C VAL A 7 7.05 6.71 -28.44
N PRO A 8 8.32 6.94 -28.08
CA PRO A 8 9.44 6.29 -28.75
C PRO A 8 9.27 4.78 -28.72
N MET A 9 8.98 4.18 -29.87
CA MET A 9 8.81 2.74 -29.97
C MET A 9 10.12 2.05 -29.60
N CYS A 10 10.03 1.01 -28.77
CA CYS A 10 11.19 0.19 -28.41
C CYS A 10 11.75 -0.51 -29.65
N LYS A 11 13.07 -0.41 -29.85
CA LYS A 11 13.82 -1.00 -30.97
C LYS A 11 14.74 -2.14 -30.54
N ALA A 12 14.61 -2.61 -29.30
CA ALA A 12 15.43 -3.70 -28.79
C ALA A 12 15.23 -4.97 -29.63
N SER A 13 16.33 -5.63 -30.02
CA SER A 13 16.28 -6.80 -30.90
C SER A 13 15.97 -8.10 -30.16
N GLU A 14 16.27 -8.17 -28.87
CA GLU A 14 16.09 -9.36 -28.04
C GLU A 14 15.08 -9.11 -26.92
N THR A 15 14.44 -10.18 -26.44
CA THR A 15 13.65 -10.13 -25.21
C THR A 15 14.53 -9.95 -23.99
N ALA A 16 13.99 -9.33 -22.95
CA ALA A 16 14.67 -9.14 -21.68
C ALA A 16 13.89 -9.78 -20.54
N HIS A 17 14.65 -10.39 -19.62
CA HIS A 17 14.13 -10.95 -18.38
C HIS A 17 14.41 -9.98 -17.24
N TYR A 18 13.41 -9.76 -16.38
CA TYR A 18 13.51 -8.88 -15.23
C TYR A 18 13.02 -9.59 -13.97
N ASN A 19 13.65 -9.25 -12.86
CA ASN A 19 13.13 -9.54 -11.53
C ASN A 19 12.47 -8.26 -10.98
N LEU A 20 11.21 -8.36 -10.60
CA LEU A 20 10.46 -7.34 -9.87
C LEU A 20 10.58 -7.64 -8.39
N THR A 21 11.02 -6.65 -7.61
CA THR A 21 11.02 -6.70 -6.14
C THR A 21 10.17 -5.56 -5.59
N PHE A 22 9.06 -5.92 -4.96
CA PHE A 22 8.23 -5.00 -4.17
C PHE A 22 8.70 -5.01 -2.73
N THR A 23 8.89 -3.83 -2.15
CA THR A 23 9.24 -3.63 -0.74
C THR A 23 8.17 -2.81 -0.06
N GLY A 24 7.40 -3.43 0.82
CA GLY A 24 6.47 -2.75 1.71
C GLY A 24 7.23 -1.89 2.72
N LYS A 25 6.86 -0.61 2.84
CA LYS A 25 7.41 0.36 3.77
C LYS A 25 6.32 0.94 4.68
N TRP A 26 5.18 0.24 4.79
CA TRP A 26 4.08 0.63 5.65
C TRP A 26 4.40 0.18 7.08
N SER A 27 5.10 1.03 7.83
CA SER A 27 5.39 0.79 9.24
C SER A 27 4.58 1.70 10.13
N GLN A 28 4.38 1.30 11.40
CA GLN A 28 3.75 2.15 12.40
C GLN A 28 4.57 3.42 12.69
N SER A 29 5.88 3.40 12.49
CA SER A 29 6.73 4.59 12.66
C SER A 29 6.53 5.63 11.54
N ALA A 30 6.41 5.18 10.28
CA ALA A 30 6.21 6.07 9.14
C ALA A 30 4.75 6.51 9.00
N PHE A 31 3.81 5.62 9.34
CA PHE A 31 2.36 5.85 9.25
C PHE A 31 1.67 5.50 10.58
N PRO A 32 1.86 6.30 11.64
CA PRO A 32 1.34 5.97 12.98
C PRO A 32 -0.18 6.09 13.09
N LYS A 33 -0.82 6.90 12.25
CA LYS A 33 -2.26 7.17 12.34
C LYS A 33 -3.04 5.90 11.99
N GLN A 34 -3.77 5.37 12.96
CA GLN A 34 -4.66 4.21 12.81
C GLN A 34 -3.98 2.97 12.21
N TYR A 35 -2.66 2.81 12.42
CA TYR A 35 -1.92 1.66 11.88
C TYR A 35 -2.59 0.33 12.29
N PRO A 36 -3.08 -0.50 11.34
CA PRO A 36 -3.81 -1.71 11.68
C PRO A 36 -2.90 -2.74 12.34
N VAL A 37 -3.19 -3.08 13.61
CA VAL A 37 -2.42 -4.09 14.37
C VAL A 37 -3.18 -5.41 14.54
N TYR A 38 -4.49 -5.43 14.29
CA TYR A 38 -5.33 -6.59 14.57
C TYR A 38 -6.58 -6.64 13.69
N ARG A 39 -6.97 -7.86 13.28
CA ARG A 39 -8.17 -8.21 12.50
C ARG A 39 -8.50 -7.28 11.32
N PRO A 40 -7.76 -7.38 10.20
CA PRO A 40 -6.43 -7.98 10.07
C PRO A 40 -5.32 -6.96 10.41
N PRO A 41 -4.09 -7.42 10.73
CA PRO A 41 -2.94 -6.53 10.81
C PRO A 41 -2.61 -5.94 9.43
N ALA A 42 -1.89 -4.80 9.43
CA ALA A 42 -1.38 -4.16 8.22
C ALA A 42 -0.57 -5.15 7.39
N GLN A 43 -0.93 -5.32 6.13
CA GLN A 43 -0.34 -6.28 5.21
C GLN A 43 -0.62 -5.86 3.75
N TRP A 44 -0.11 -6.64 2.80
CA TRP A 44 -0.29 -6.41 1.38
C TRP A 44 -0.97 -7.62 0.74
N SER A 45 -1.83 -7.39 -0.24
CA SER A 45 -2.36 -8.48 -1.07
C SER A 45 -1.25 -9.13 -1.91
N ASN A 46 -1.61 -10.14 -2.70
CA ASN A 46 -0.77 -10.56 -3.81
C ASN A 46 -0.50 -9.35 -4.73
N LEU A 47 0.65 -9.33 -5.39
CA LEU A 47 0.87 -8.43 -6.51
C LEU A 47 0.31 -9.08 -7.77
N VAL A 48 -0.36 -8.27 -8.59
CA VAL A 48 -0.78 -8.64 -9.94
C VAL A 48 -0.21 -7.60 -10.88
N GLY A 49 0.45 -8.05 -11.93
CA GLY A 49 1.00 -7.19 -12.96
C GLY A 49 0.88 -7.80 -14.35
N VAL A 50 1.09 -6.94 -15.33
CA VAL A 50 0.90 -7.24 -16.75
C VAL A 50 1.98 -6.60 -17.55
N THR A 51 2.51 -7.33 -18.53
CA THR A 51 3.40 -6.81 -19.54
C THR A 51 2.63 -6.54 -20.82
N HIS A 52 2.73 -5.32 -21.35
CA HIS A 52 1.84 -4.86 -22.40
C HIS A 52 2.46 -3.81 -23.34
N SER A 53 1.76 -3.49 -24.43
CA SER A 53 2.04 -2.37 -25.34
C SER A 53 1.41 -1.07 -24.81
N SER A 54 1.66 0.06 -25.46
CA SER A 54 1.03 1.34 -25.12
C SER A 54 -0.48 1.39 -25.33
N ASP A 55 -1.07 0.37 -25.97
CA ASP A 55 -2.51 0.35 -26.31
C ASP A 55 -3.39 -0.20 -25.18
N TYR A 56 -2.75 -0.71 -24.12
CA TYR A 56 -3.43 -1.23 -22.94
C TYR A 56 -2.99 -0.48 -21.69
N HIS A 57 -3.94 -0.25 -20.81
CA HIS A 57 -3.72 0.29 -19.48
C HIS A 57 -4.47 -0.58 -18.48
N MET A 58 -3.75 -1.03 -17.45
CA MET A 58 -4.36 -1.85 -16.39
C MET A 58 -5.27 -1.00 -15.51
N TRP A 59 -4.84 0.22 -15.22
CA TRP A 59 -5.56 1.25 -14.49
C TRP A 59 -4.88 2.58 -14.77
N GLN A 60 -5.57 3.72 -14.67
CA GLN A 60 -4.96 5.04 -14.86
C GLN A 60 -5.45 6.03 -13.82
N SER A 61 -4.54 6.88 -13.35
CA SER A 61 -4.91 8.01 -12.51
C SER A 61 -5.88 8.92 -13.26
N ASN A 62 -6.94 9.37 -12.57
CA ASN A 62 -8.01 10.20 -13.11
C ASN A 62 -8.88 9.51 -14.20
N ASP A 63 -8.90 8.18 -14.21
CA ASP A 63 -9.87 7.37 -14.97
C ASP A 63 -10.67 6.43 -14.05
N PHE A 64 -11.72 5.80 -14.55
CA PHE A 64 -12.55 4.89 -13.77
C PHE A 64 -11.91 3.51 -13.63
N ALA A 65 -11.99 2.93 -12.44
CA ALA A 65 -11.59 1.53 -12.23
C ALA A 65 -12.50 0.57 -13.01
N SER A 66 -11.91 -0.42 -13.70
CA SER A 66 -12.65 -1.55 -14.27
C SER A 66 -13.28 -2.40 -13.18
N ASN A 67 -14.15 -3.34 -13.55
CA ASN A 67 -14.71 -4.30 -12.59
C ASN A 67 -13.63 -5.16 -11.95
N GLY A 68 -12.61 -5.57 -12.73
CA GLY A 68 -11.44 -6.27 -12.24
C GLY A 68 -10.62 -5.46 -11.24
N VAL A 69 -10.34 -4.19 -11.55
CA VAL A 69 -9.61 -3.28 -10.64
C VAL A 69 -10.41 -3.04 -9.37
N ARG A 70 -11.73 -2.87 -9.46
CA ARG A 70 -12.63 -2.73 -8.30
C ARG A 70 -12.55 -3.94 -7.36
N GLU A 71 -12.81 -5.14 -7.88
CA GLU A 71 -12.81 -6.37 -7.09
C GLU A 71 -11.45 -6.65 -6.44
N PHE A 72 -10.37 -6.40 -7.18
CA PHE A 72 -9.03 -6.54 -6.64
C PHE A 72 -8.72 -5.47 -5.58
N SER A 73 -9.12 -4.22 -5.81
CA SER A 73 -8.87 -3.11 -4.88
C SER A 73 -9.68 -3.21 -3.61
N GLU A 74 -10.88 -3.81 -3.62
CA GLU A 74 -11.76 -3.95 -2.43
C GLU A 74 -11.57 -5.28 -1.68
N LYS A 75 -11.29 -6.38 -2.38
CA LYS A 75 -11.29 -7.74 -1.79
C LYS A 75 -9.97 -8.47 -1.96
N GLY A 76 -9.10 -8.01 -2.86
CA GLY A 76 -7.89 -8.73 -3.25
C GLY A 76 -8.17 -9.92 -4.18
N GLU A 77 -9.37 -9.99 -4.78
CA GLU A 77 -9.74 -11.04 -5.73
C GLU A 77 -9.28 -10.68 -7.15
N ALA A 78 -8.30 -11.42 -7.67
CA ALA A 78 -7.67 -11.11 -8.95
C ALA A 78 -8.37 -11.74 -10.17
N TRP A 79 -9.33 -12.64 -9.97
CA TRP A 79 -9.90 -13.46 -11.06
C TRP A 79 -10.51 -12.62 -12.19
N THR A 80 -11.39 -11.68 -11.86
CA THR A 80 -12.05 -10.81 -12.85
C THR A 80 -11.04 -9.97 -13.62
N LEU A 81 -10.04 -9.42 -12.93
CA LEU A 81 -8.96 -8.66 -13.53
C LEU A 81 -8.10 -9.50 -14.48
N MET A 82 -7.77 -10.74 -14.11
CA MET A 82 -7.02 -11.66 -14.97
C MET A 82 -7.81 -12.00 -16.24
N LYS A 83 -9.14 -12.13 -16.15
CA LYS A 83 -10.02 -12.35 -17.29
C LYS A 83 -10.04 -11.15 -18.25
N GLU A 84 -10.16 -9.93 -17.72
CA GLU A 84 -10.10 -8.68 -18.52
C GLU A 84 -8.76 -8.56 -19.28
N VAL A 85 -7.67 -8.92 -18.61
CA VAL A 85 -6.32 -8.94 -19.19
C VAL A 85 -6.19 -9.98 -20.31
N GLU A 86 -6.70 -11.19 -20.11
CA GLU A 86 -6.67 -12.27 -21.11
C GLU A 86 -7.49 -11.87 -22.35
N GLU A 87 -8.69 -11.32 -22.14
CA GLU A 87 -9.53 -10.79 -23.22
C GLU A 87 -8.83 -9.67 -24.01
N ALA A 88 -8.07 -8.78 -23.35
CA ALA A 88 -7.27 -7.76 -24.03
C ALA A 88 -6.11 -8.39 -24.83
N GLY A 89 -5.44 -9.42 -24.30
CA GLY A 89 -4.41 -10.16 -25.02
C GLY A 89 -4.92 -10.81 -26.31
N GLU A 90 -6.11 -11.39 -26.27
CA GLU A 90 -6.72 -12.04 -27.44
C GLU A 90 -7.27 -11.04 -28.46
N SER A 91 -7.94 -9.98 -28.00
CA SER A 91 -8.68 -9.07 -28.87
C SER A 91 -7.82 -8.01 -29.55
N ILE A 92 -6.85 -7.44 -28.82
CA ILE A 92 -6.03 -6.32 -29.30
C ILE A 92 -4.53 -6.65 -29.35
N GLN A 93 -4.12 -7.86 -28.96
CA GLN A 93 -2.71 -8.32 -28.98
C GLN A 93 -1.75 -7.42 -28.19
N SER A 94 -2.29 -6.64 -27.25
CA SER A 94 -1.56 -5.63 -26.50
C SER A 94 -0.96 -6.17 -25.21
N VAL A 95 -1.28 -7.40 -24.80
CA VAL A 95 -0.75 -8.04 -23.58
C VAL A 95 0.15 -9.21 -23.97
N TYR A 96 1.32 -9.31 -23.34
CA TYR A 96 2.28 -10.40 -23.54
C TYR A 96 2.24 -11.44 -22.42
N GLY A 97 2.14 -10.99 -21.17
CA GLY A 97 2.17 -11.88 -20.02
C GLY A 97 1.60 -11.27 -18.75
N VAL A 98 1.17 -12.15 -17.85
CA VAL A 98 0.68 -11.82 -16.51
C VAL A 98 1.71 -12.30 -15.50
N LEU A 99 2.01 -11.46 -14.52
CA LEU A 99 2.86 -11.82 -13.39
C LEU A 99 2.09 -11.71 -12.08
N SER A 100 2.45 -12.59 -11.15
CA SER A 100 1.95 -12.54 -9.79
C SER A 100 3.08 -12.78 -8.80
N ALA A 101 2.99 -12.13 -7.65
CA ALA A 101 3.85 -12.39 -6.51
C ALA A 101 3.00 -12.62 -5.25
N PRO A 102 3.42 -13.50 -4.34
CA PRO A 102 2.65 -13.85 -3.16
C PRO A 102 2.50 -12.65 -2.20
N ALA A 103 1.36 -12.62 -1.50
CA ALA A 103 1.05 -11.63 -0.48
C ALA A 103 2.13 -11.56 0.62
N VAL A 104 2.35 -10.36 1.15
CA VAL A 104 3.25 -10.12 2.28
C VAL A 104 2.42 -9.93 3.54
N VAL A 105 2.65 -10.78 4.53
CA VAL A 105 2.10 -10.60 5.88
C VAL A 105 2.96 -9.56 6.62
N GLY A 106 2.32 -8.49 7.07
CA GLY A 106 3.00 -7.35 7.67
C GLY A 106 3.15 -6.17 6.70
N GLY A 107 3.09 -4.94 7.22
CA GLY A 107 3.18 -3.72 6.42
C GLY A 107 4.59 -3.47 5.88
N THR A 108 5.61 -4.07 6.51
CA THR A 108 7.00 -4.10 6.04
C THR A 108 7.43 -5.51 5.65
N GLY A 109 7.91 -5.67 4.43
CA GLY A 109 8.37 -6.95 3.90
C GLY A 109 8.63 -6.86 2.40
N GLN A 110 9.05 -7.97 1.79
CA GLN A 110 9.36 -8.01 0.37
C GLN A 110 8.64 -9.17 -0.33
N MET A 111 8.25 -8.95 -1.57
CA MET A 111 7.83 -10.00 -2.50
C MET A 111 8.55 -9.79 -3.83
N SER A 112 8.80 -10.87 -4.56
CA SER A 112 9.47 -10.81 -5.85
C SER A 112 8.89 -11.80 -6.85
N THR A 113 9.01 -11.46 -8.13
CA THR A 113 8.59 -12.32 -9.24
C THR A 113 9.39 -11.96 -10.50
N GLU A 114 9.56 -12.93 -11.39
CA GLU A 114 10.29 -12.76 -12.64
C GLU A 114 9.32 -12.67 -13.83
N PHE A 115 9.69 -11.89 -14.84
CA PHE A 115 8.89 -11.72 -16.04
C PHE A 115 9.76 -11.41 -17.26
N GLU A 116 9.22 -11.67 -18.44
CA GLU A 116 9.87 -11.42 -19.72
C GLU A 116 9.11 -10.35 -20.52
N LEU A 117 9.85 -9.55 -21.28
CA LEU A 117 9.35 -8.47 -22.12
C LEU A 117 9.98 -8.55 -23.51
N GLY A 118 9.20 -8.19 -24.52
CA GLY A 118 9.68 -7.98 -25.88
C GLY A 118 9.53 -6.51 -26.31
N ALA A 119 10.12 -6.15 -27.44
CA ALA A 119 10.06 -4.77 -27.94
C ALA A 119 8.63 -4.27 -28.24
N ARG A 120 7.70 -5.17 -28.57
CA ARG A 120 6.28 -4.81 -28.78
C ARG A 120 5.51 -4.59 -27.47
N HIS A 121 5.99 -5.19 -26.39
CA HIS A 121 5.34 -5.23 -25.08
C HIS A 121 6.34 -4.81 -23.99
N SER A 122 6.86 -3.59 -24.16
CA SER A 122 7.95 -3.05 -23.33
C SER A 122 7.46 -2.31 -22.07
N PHE A 123 6.15 -2.30 -21.82
CA PHE A 123 5.54 -1.66 -20.66
C PHE A 123 5.14 -2.67 -19.59
N LEU A 124 5.24 -2.25 -18.35
CA LEU A 124 4.79 -2.98 -17.18
C LEU A 124 3.78 -2.13 -16.41
N SER A 125 2.63 -2.73 -16.09
CA SER A 125 1.68 -2.20 -15.12
C SER A 125 1.45 -3.21 -14.01
N PHE A 126 1.23 -2.74 -12.78
CA PHE A 126 0.92 -3.61 -11.66
C PHE A 126 0.13 -2.87 -10.59
N MET A 127 -0.48 -3.65 -9.70
CA MET A 127 -1.15 -3.16 -8.50
C MET A 127 -1.03 -4.13 -7.33
N VAL A 128 -1.13 -3.59 -6.12
CA VAL A 128 -1.12 -4.30 -4.83
C VAL A 128 -2.10 -3.60 -3.89
N ARG A 129 -3.13 -4.31 -3.41
CA ARG A 129 -4.09 -3.77 -2.45
C ARG A 129 -3.44 -3.57 -1.07
N ILE A 130 -3.76 -2.44 -0.44
CA ILE A 130 -3.44 -2.15 0.96
C ILE A 130 -4.45 -2.90 1.83
N VAL A 131 -3.99 -3.72 2.77
CA VAL A 131 -4.88 -4.57 3.58
C VAL A 131 -4.70 -4.27 5.08
N PRO A 132 -5.76 -3.96 5.83
CA PRO A 132 -7.12 -3.68 5.35
C PRO A 132 -7.23 -2.26 4.77
N SER A 133 -8.14 -2.08 3.82
CA SER A 133 -8.57 -0.77 3.34
C SER A 133 -9.96 -0.87 2.70
N PRO A 134 -10.66 0.25 2.46
CA PRO A 134 -11.89 0.29 1.66
C PRO A 134 -11.59 -0.24 0.25
N ASP A 135 -10.90 0.55 -0.56
CA ASP A 135 -10.56 0.28 -1.96
C ASP A 135 -9.15 0.80 -2.32
N TRP A 136 -8.25 0.86 -1.32
CA TRP A 136 -6.94 1.48 -1.49
C TRP A 136 -5.89 0.50 -2.00
N PHE A 137 -5.05 0.96 -2.91
CA PHE A 137 -3.96 0.17 -3.49
C PHE A 137 -2.71 1.01 -3.74
N VAL A 138 -1.62 0.35 -4.10
CA VAL A 138 -0.41 0.96 -4.66
C VAL A 138 -0.10 0.29 -5.98
N GLY A 139 0.58 0.98 -6.89
CA GLY A 139 0.95 0.40 -8.16
C GLY A 139 1.66 1.40 -9.05
N ALA A 140 1.88 0.99 -10.29
CA ALA A 140 2.22 1.89 -11.38
C ALA A 140 1.59 1.39 -12.68
N ASP A 141 1.27 2.33 -13.57
CA ASP A 141 0.77 2.07 -14.91
C ASP A 141 1.81 2.52 -15.95
N GLY A 142 2.01 1.71 -16.99
CA GLY A 142 2.81 2.08 -18.16
C GLY A 142 4.30 2.34 -17.89
N ILE A 143 4.95 1.56 -17.02
CA ILE A 143 6.40 1.68 -16.80
C ILE A 143 7.14 1.17 -18.05
N SER A 144 7.78 2.07 -18.80
CA SER A 144 8.66 1.66 -19.91
C SER A 144 10.02 1.16 -19.41
N LEU A 145 10.32 -0.10 -19.71
CA LEU A 145 11.60 -0.75 -19.41
C LEU A 145 12.60 -0.70 -20.57
N CYS A 146 12.15 -0.25 -21.74
CA CYS A 146 12.98 -0.03 -22.91
C CYS A 146 13.36 1.46 -23.03
N ASP A 147 14.59 1.72 -23.46
CA ASP A 147 15.09 3.05 -23.76
C ASP A 147 15.76 3.02 -25.14
N GLY A 148 15.00 3.46 -26.15
CA GLY A 148 15.42 3.38 -27.55
C GLY A 148 15.62 1.94 -28.00
N ASP A 149 16.87 1.53 -28.15
CA ASP A 149 17.33 0.21 -28.62
C ASP A 149 17.86 -0.69 -27.49
N HIS A 150 17.88 -0.22 -26.24
CA HIS A 150 18.41 -0.98 -25.10
C HIS A 150 17.39 -1.14 -23.96
N TRP A 151 17.58 -2.20 -23.19
CA TRP A 151 16.80 -2.49 -21.98
C TRP A 151 17.46 -1.86 -20.75
N LYS A 152 16.69 -1.11 -19.94
CA LYS A 152 17.19 -0.46 -18.72
C LYS A 152 17.68 -1.50 -17.72
N GLU A 153 18.90 -1.36 -17.19
CA GLU A 153 19.45 -2.35 -16.26
C GLU A 153 18.71 -2.39 -14.92
N THR A 154 18.35 -1.21 -14.37
CA THR A 154 17.58 -1.10 -13.13
C THR A 154 16.58 0.06 -13.25
N VAL A 155 15.36 -0.15 -12.76
CA VAL A 155 14.35 0.89 -12.56
C VAL A 155 13.87 0.82 -11.11
N SER A 156 13.70 1.96 -10.45
CA SER A 156 13.19 2.03 -9.08
C SER A 156 12.16 3.14 -8.95
N LEU A 157 11.02 2.84 -8.33
CA LEU A 157 9.96 3.82 -8.10
C LEU A 157 9.49 3.74 -6.66
N ASP A 158 9.35 4.90 -6.03
CA ASP A 158 8.65 5.03 -4.77
C ASP A 158 7.14 5.04 -5.04
N LEU A 159 6.40 4.29 -4.25
CA LEU A 159 4.97 4.08 -4.43
C LEU A 159 4.16 4.81 -3.34
N TYR A 160 3.03 5.35 -3.76
CA TYR A 160 2.09 6.10 -2.94
C TYR A 160 0.69 5.48 -3.04
N PRO A 161 -0.14 5.63 -2.00
CA PRO A 161 -1.49 5.06 -1.98
C PRO A 161 -2.41 5.75 -3.01
N TYR A 162 -3.23 4.95 -3.68
CA TYR A 162 -4.31 5.37 -4.56
C TYR A 162 -5.65 4.88 -4.01
N ASP A 163 -6.68 5.65 -4.27
CA ASP A 163 -8.09 5.35 -4.02
C ASP A 163 -8.73 4.91 -5.35
N ALA A 164 -9.45 3.79 -5.37
CA ALA A 164 -10.06 3.28 -6.60
C ALA A 164 -11.35 4.02 -7.00
N GLY A 165 -11.94 4.78 -6.08
CA GLY A 165 -13.18 5.53 -6.28
C GLY A 165 -14.43 4.65 -6.21
N THR A 166 -14.37 3.48 -5.59
CA THR A 166 -15.47 2.49 -5.55
C THR A 166 -16.03 2.26 -4.14
N ASP A 167 -15.26 2.54 -3.09
CA ASP A 167 -15.72 2.52 -1.69
C ASP A 167 -15.34 3.81 -0.94
N SER A 168 -16.33 4.45 -0.32
CA SER A 168 -16.23 5.73 0.38
C SER A 168 -15.84 5.61 1.86
N GLY A 169 -15.31 4.46 2.29
CA GLY A 169 -14.76 4.26 3.63
C GLY A 169 -13.62 5.23 3.95
N PHE A 170 -13.62 5.81 5.15
CA PHE A 170 -12.61 6.83 5.52
C PHE A 170 -11.32 6.23 6.10
N THR A 171 -11.41 5.05 6.68
CA THR A 171 -10.31 4.43 7.44
C THR A 171 -9.99 3.04 6.94
N PHE A 172 -8.78 2.55 7.25
CA PHE A 172 -8.34 1.18 6.91
C PHE A 172 -9.38 0.10 7.25
N SER A 173 -10.11 0.26 8.36
CA SER A 173 -11.08 -0.72 8.86
C SER A 173 -12.54 -0.23 8.78
N SER A 174 -12.83 0.71 7.89
CA SER A 174 -14.21 1.17 7.67
C SER A 174 -15.06 0.02 7.11
N PRO A 175 -16.35 -0.07 7.48
CA PRO A 175 -17.27 -0.98 6.82
C PRO A 175 -17.45 -0.55 5.36
N ASN A 176 -17.77 -1.51 4.50
CA ASN A 176 -18.02 -1.28 3.08
C ASN A 176 -19.12 -0.22 2.87
N PHE A 177 -18.83 0.81 2.08
CA PHE A 177 -19.74 1.89 1.74
C PHE A 177 -19.55 2.31 0.29
N GLU A 178 -20.32 1.72 -0.62
CA GLU A 178 -20.17 1.92 -2.07
C GLU A 178 -20.23 3.41 -2.48
N THR A 179 -19.29 3.82 -3.33
CA THR A 179 -19.23 5.17 -3.92
C THR A 179 -20.19 5.25 -5.11
N ILE A 180 -21.24 6.08 -4.98
CA ILE A 180 -22.28 6.25 -6.01
C ILE A 180 -22.50 7.74 -6.29
N PRO A 181 -22.28 8.22 -7.54
CA PRO A 181 -21.69 7.50 -8.67
C PRO A 181 -20.22 7.13 -8.40
N GLN A 182 -19.71 6.12 -9.09
CA GLN A 182 -18.29 5.75 -9.00
C GLN A 182 -17.42 6.97 -9.30
N ASP A 183 -16.40 7.18 -8.47
CA ASP A 183 -15.39 8.21 -8.66
C ASP A 183 -14.20 7.68 -9.47
N LYS A 184 -13.34 8.59 -9.92
CA LYS A 184 -12.12 8.23 -10.65
C LYS A 184 -11.02 7.82 -9.68
N ILE A 185 -10.07 7.02 -10.17
CA ILE A 185 -8.87 6.66 -9.42
C ILE A 185 -8.10 7.94 -9.08
N THR A 186 -7.80 8.14 -7.80
CA THR A 186 -7.09 9.34 -7.32
C THR A 186 -5.94 8.98 -6.39
N GLU A 187 -4.85 9.74 -6.47
CA GLU A 187 -3.74 9.60 -5.53
C GLU A 187 -4.15 10.14 -4.15
N ILE A 188 -3.94 9.33 -3.11
CA ILE A 188 -4.14 9.73 -1.73
C ILE A 188 -2.87 10.45 -1.24
N THR A 189 -3.03 11.67 -0.76
CA THR A 189 -1.94 12.52 -0.28
C THR A 189 -2.10 12.84 1.21
N SER A 190 -1.08 13.47 1.81
CA SER A 190 -1.15 13.89 3.22
C SER A 190 -2.26 14.92 3.48
N SER A 191 -2.77 15.56 2.42
CA SER A 191 -3.75 16.64 2.49
C SER A 191 -5.03 16.38 1.69
N ASN A 192 -5.19 15.22 1.06
CA ASN A 192 -6.39 14.84 0.30
C ASN A 192 -6.56 13.31 0.33
N PRO A 193 -7.74 12.77 0.71
CA PRO A 193 -8.99 13.48 1.04
C PRO A 193 -8.95 14.25 2.37
N ARG A 194 -9.59 15.44 2.41
CA ARG A 194 -9.56 16.40 3.53
C ARG A 194 -10.60 16.08 4.60
N HIS A 195 -10.41 14.98 5.32
CA HIS A 195 -11.24 14.66 6.47
C HIS A 195 -10.38 14.25 7.68
N PRO A 196 -10.66 14.73 8.90
CA PRO A 196 -9.85 14.40 10.09
C PRO A 196 -9.73 12.90 10.36
N ALA A 197 -10.77 12.12 10.03
CA ALA A 197 -10.76 10.68 10.23
C ALA A 197 -9.95 9.90 9.18
N ASN A 198 -9.62 10.51 8.02
CA ASN A 198 -8.94 9.79 6.93
C ASN A 198 -7.58 9.27 7.36
N SER A 199 -7.31 7.99 7.10
CA SER A 199 -6.10 7.32 7.62
C SER A 199 -4.79 7.93 7.12
N PHE A 200 -4.78 8.47 5.89
CA PHE A 200 -3.63 9.15 5.31
C PHE A 200 -3.65 10.68 5.43
N TYR A 201 -4.60 11.25 6.20
CA TYR A 201 -4.62 12.69 6.43
C TYR A 201 -3.65 13.11 7.54
N TYR A 202 -2.50 13.67 7.13
CA TYR A 202 -1.41 14.17 7.97
C TYR A 202 -1.17 15.67 7.66
N PRO A 203 -1.95 16.60 8.24
CA PRO A 203 -1.93 18.02 7.85
C PRO A 203 -0.61 18.73 8.12
N ARG A 204 0.27 18.16 8.94
CA ARG A 204 1.61 18.69 9.24
C ARG A 204 2.67 18.23 8.23
N LEU A 205 2.39 17.20 7.44
CA LEU A 205 3.30 16.70 6.41
C LEU A 205 3.00 17.36 5.06
N ARG A 206 4.03 17.84 4.38
CA ARG A 206 3.91 18.37 3.02
C ARG A 206 3.50 17.30 2.01
N HIS A 207 4.11 16.11 2.15
CA HIS A 207 3.83 14.92 1.34
C HIS A 207 3.92 13.68 2.24
N LEU A 208 3.25 12.60 1.85
CA LEU A 208 3.43 11.31 2.51
C LEU A 208 4.85 10.78 2.24
N PRO A 209 5.48 10.07 3.18
CA PRO A 209 6.61 9.23 2.82
C PRO A 209 6.14 8.11 1.86
N PRO A 210 7.03 7.51 1.06
CA PRO A 210 6.68 6.34 0.25
C PRO A 210 6.19 5.19 1.12
N ILE A 211 5.00 4.66 0.82
CA ILE A 211 4.41 3.54 1.55
C ILE A 211 4.95 2.19 1.07
N ALA A 212 5.47 2.15 -0.15
CA ALA A 212 6.20 1.02 -0.70
C ALA A 212 7.23 1.49 -1.73
N LYS A 213 8.06 0.56 -2.21
CA LYS A 213 9.02 0.80 -3.28
C LYS A 213 9.05 -0.42 -4.21
N ILE A 214 9.13 -0.18 -5.51
CA ILE A 214 9.39 -1.22 -6.50
C ILE A 214 10.82 -1.07 -7.02
N THR A 215 11.48 -2.19 -7.27
CA THR A 215 12.77 -2.27 -7.95
C THR A 215 12.69 -3.34 -9.03
N LEU A 216 12.97 -2.95 -10.28
CA LEU A 216 12.98 -3.81 -11.44
C LEU A 216 14.43 -3.94 -11.87
N THR A 217 14.99 -5.16 -11.83
CA THR A 217 16.38 -5.42 -12.21
C THR A 217 16.44 -6.42 -13.35
N LYS A 218 17.14 -6.06 -14.42
CA LYS A 218 17.36 -6.95 -15.56
C LYS A 218 18.20 -8.15 -15.12
N VAL A 219 17.72 -9.35 -15.40
CA VAL A 219 18.43 -10.59 -15.09
C VAL A 219 19.43 -10.86 -16.21
N LYS A 220 20.72 -10.97 -15.85
CA LYS A 220 21.76 -11.34 -16.82
C LYS A 220 21.63 -12.83 -17.11
N LYS A 221 21.54 -13.22 -18.39
CA LYS A 221 21.67 -14.61 -18.82
C LYS A 221 23.05 -15.13 -18.38
N SER A 222 23.09 -15.87 -17.28
CA SER A 222 24.29 -16.61 -16.92
C SER A 222 24.37 -17.81 -17.87
N ASN A 223 25.37 -17.81 -18.77
CA ASN A 223 25.75 -19.03 -19.47
C ASN A 223 26.33 -20.00 -18.41
N GLN A 224 25.46 -20.73 -17.72
CA GLN A 224 25.86 -21.72 -16.73
C GLN A 224 26.41 -22.96 -17.45
N ILE A 225 27.74 -23.01 -17.60
CA ILE A 225 28.44 -24.30 -17.57
C ILE A 225 28.27 -24.83 -16.16
N ILE A 226 27.59 -25.97 -16.05
CA ILE A 226 27.40 -26.72 -14.80
C ILE A 226 28.78 -27.05 -14.21
N SER A 227 29.14 -26.43 -13.09
CA SER A 227 30.14 -26.96 -12.17
C SER A 227 29.48 -27.22 -10.82
N LEU A 228 29.58 -28.48 -10.39
CA LEU A 228 29.02 -29.06 -9.17
C LEU A 228 29.52 -28.36 -7.89
N PRO A 229 28.79 -28.46 -6.77
CA PRO A 229 29.04 -27.68 -5.57
C PRO A 229 30.26 -28.20 -4.80
N VAL A 230 31.15 -27.28 -4.42
CA VAL A 230 32.21 -27.51 -3.43
C VAL A 230 31.73 -26.91 -2.10
N GLU A 231 31.83 -27.71 -1.05
CA GLU A 231 31.42 -27.44 0.33
C GLU A 231 32.11 -26.23 0.99
N PRO A 232 31.54 -25.70 2.10
CA PRO A 232 31.80 -24.35 2.59
C PRO A 232 32.99 -24.26 3.56
N THR A 233 33.86 -23.27 3.35
CA THR A 233 34.81 -22.81 4.36
C THR A 233 34.28 -21.56 5.07
N GLN A 234 34.17 -21.68 6.39
CA GLN A 234 33.87 -20.60 7.32
C GLN A 234 35.00 -19.56 7.32
N SER A 235 34.66 -18.27 7.27
CA SER A 235 35.32 -17.29 8.14
C SER A 235 34.43 -16.07 8.35
N ASN A 236 34.15 -15.81 9.62
CA ASN A 236 33.63 -14.54 10.13
C ASN A 236 34.54 -13.38 9.69
N GLN A 237 33.93 -12.28 9.21
CA GLN A 237 34.29 -10.92 9.68
C GLN A 237 33.30 -9.87 9.15
N LEU A 238 32.71 -9.17 10.11
CA LEU A 238 31.87 -7.99 9.97
C LEU A 238 32.76 -6.75 9.85
N PRO A 239 32.49 -5.82 8.91
CA PRO A 239 32.88 -4.43 9.07
C PRO A 239 31.68 -3.61 9.56
N THR A 240 31.83 -3.12 10.79
CA THR A 240 31.07 -2.02 11.37
C THR A 240 31.41 -0.70 10.67
N GLY A 241 30.40 0.15 10.51
CA GLY A 241 30.59 1.56 10.22
C GLY A 241 29.42 2.17 9.45
N ASN A 242 28.54 2.87 10.15
CA ASN A 242 27.97 4.16 9.74
C ASN A 242 27.27 4.78 10.96
N GLU A 243 28.05 5.60 11.69
CA GLU A 243 27.57 6.54 12.70
C GLU A 243 26.87 7.72 12.01
N ILE A 244 25.53 7.70 11.90
CA ILE A 244 24.70 8.91 11.90
C ILE A 244 23.37 8.57 12.60
N GLU A 245 23.01 9.40 13.60
CA GLU A 245 21.70 9.51 14.30
C GLU A 245 21.37 8.62 15.52
N GLU A 246 22.33 8.34 16.41
CA GLU A 246 22.00 7.71 17.72
C GLU A 246 21.48 8.70 18.78
N LYS A 247 21.49 10.02 18.51
CA LYS A 247 21.09 11.03 19.51
C LYS A 247 19.61 11.43 19.48
N LEU A 248 18.86 11.11 18.42
CA LEU A 248 17.42 11.40 18.35
C LEU A 248 16.56 10.24 18.90
N ILE A 249 17.14 9.03 18.95
CA ILE A 249 16.45 7.77 19.29
C ILE A 249 16.24 7.61 20.81
N ASN A 250 16.94 8.37 21.65
CA ASN A 250 16.90 8.22 23.11
C ASN A 250 16.09 9.27 23.88
N THR A 251 15.28 10.09 23.20
CA THR A 251 14.43 11.08 23.91
C THR A 251 13.16 10.39 24.44
N PRO A 252 12.90 10.40 25.77
CA PRO A 252 11.69 9.80 26.33
C PRO A 252 10.43 10.44 25.74
N LEU A 253 9.53 9.60 25.24
CA LEU A 253 8.27 10.01 24.64
C LEU A 253 7.13 9.53 25.51
N ASP A 254 6.50 10.46 26.22
CA ASP A 254 5.39 10.14 27.12
C ASP A 254 4.13 9.83 26.33
N CYS A 255 3.25 9.01 26.93
CA CYS A 255 1.96 8.75 26.32
C CYS A 255 1.07 10.00 26.32
N GLU A 256 0.60 10.39 25.15
CA GLU A 256 -0.43 11.43 25.00
C GLU A 256 -1.78 10.77 24.72
N VAL A 257 -2.83 11.26 25.36
CA VAL A 257 -4.21 10.76 25.21
C VAL A 257 -5.13 11.88 24.73
N SER A 258 -6.22 11.51 24.07
CA SER A 258 -7.24 12.44 23.61
C SER A 258 -7.93 13.11 24.78
N VAL A 259 -8.69 14.19 24.48
CA VAL A 259 -9.74 14.65 25.39
C VAL A 259 -10.75 13.52 25.62
N TRP A 260 -11.39 13.52 26.78
CA TRP A 260 -12.48 12.60 27.08
C TRP A 260 -13.65 12.78 26.13
N SER A 261 -14.31 11.68 25.77
CA SER A 261 -15.64 11.72 25.18
C SER A 261 -16.62 12.45 26.12
N PRO A 262 -17.75 12.94 25.58
CA PRO A 262 -18.92 13.23 26.40
C PRO A 262 -19.31 12.01 27.26
N TRP A 263 -19.96 12.24 28.39
CA TRP A 263 -20.51 11.16 29.21
C TRP A 263 -21.59 10.40 28.45
N GLY A 264 -21.52 9.07 28.50
CA GLY A 264 -22.61 8.21 28.04
C GLY A 264 -23.86 8.35 28.90
N LEU A 265 -24.94 7.71 28.45
CA LEU A 265 -26.21 7.64 29.20
C LEU A 265 -26.00 7.01 30.57
N CYS A 266 -26.77 7.48 31.56
CA CYS A 266 -26.77 6.89 32.89
C CYS A 266 -27.44 5.52 32.85
N LYS A 267 -26.67 4.45 33.06
CA LYS A 267 -27.16 3.08 33.13
C LYS A 267 -27.47 2.72 34.58
N GLY A 268 -28.73 2.46 34.90
CA GLY A 268 -29.17 2.09 36.23
C GLY A 268 -30.68 1.84 36.25
N LYS A 269 -31.17 1.17 37.30
CA LYS A 269 -32.61 1.07 37.53
C LYS A 269 -33.14 2.43 37.95
N CYS A 270 -34.34 2.78 37.50
CA CYS A 270 -34.94 4.02 37.95
C CYS A 270 -35.21 4.00 39.45
N GLY A 271 -34.89 5.09 40.14
CA GLY A 271 -34.99 5.21 41.59
C GLY A 271 -33.71 4.85 42.34
N ASP A 272 -32.76 4.19 41.69
CA ASP A 272 -31.44 3.85 42.24
C ASP A 272 -30.33 4.70 41.63
N SER A 273 -29.15 4.71 42.27
CA SER A 273 -27.95 5.30 41.66
C SER A 273 -27.49 4.45 40.47
N GLY A 274 -27.40 5.07 39.29
CA GLY A 274 -26.81 4.50 38.10
C GLY A 274 -25.36 4.88 37.90
N VAL A 275 -24.81 4.41 36.79
CA VAL A 275 -23.42 4.61 36.39
C VAL A 275 -23.36 5.08 34.94
N ARG A 276 -22.55 6.09 34.68
CA ARG A 276 -22.20 6.54 33.32
C ARG A 276 -20.71 6.40 33.10
N HIS A 277 -20.35 6.10 31.87
CA HIS A 277 -18.97 5.93 31.44
C HIS A 277 -18.61 6.99 30.41
N ARG A 278 -17.33 7.33 30.36
CA ARG A 278 -16.71 8.06 29.24
C ARG A 278 -15.37 7.43 28.91
N THR A 279 -14.95 7.57 27.67
CA THR A 279 -13.70 6.98 27.18
C THR A 279 -12.84 8.04 26.51
N ARG A 280 -11.54 7.80 26.48
CA ARG A 280 -10.55 8.55 25.69
C ARG A 280 -9.59 7.55 25.08
N TYR A 281 -8.92 7.93 24.00
CA TYR A 281 -7.99 7.03 23.32
C TYR A 281 -6.59 7.60 23.34
N VAL A 282 -5.60 6.71 23.18
CA VAL A 282 -4.19 7.12 23.09
C VAL A 282 -3.95 7.80 21.74
N LEU A 283 -3.44 9.02 21.77
CA LEU A 283 -2.97 9.77 20.60
C LEU A 283 -1.53 9.39 20.24
N MET A 284 -0.71 9.11 21.25
CA MET A 284 0.69 8.73 21.11
C MET A 284 1.04 7.70 22.17
N GLN A 285 1.54 6.54 21.76
CA GLN A 285 2.00 5.50 22.68
C GLN A 285 3.36 5.88 23.27
N PRO A 286 3.68 5.45 24.51
CA PRO A 286 4.95 5.78 25.14
C PRO A 286 6.10 5.06 24.44
N ALA A 287 7.25 5.71 24.33
CA ALA A 287 8.50 5.15 23.77
C ALA A 287 9.73 5.67 24.53
N ASN A 288 10.88 5.02 24.35
CA ASN A 288 12.18 5.45 24.91
C ASN A 288 12.15 5.72 26.43
N ASN A 289 11.51 4.84 27.20
CA ASN A 289 11.27 4.99 28.64
C ASN A 289 10.40 6.20 29.04
N GLY A 290 9.55 6.71 28.14
CA GLY A 290 8.52 7.70 28.48
C GLY A 290 7.37 7.13 29.33
N ALA A 291 6.59 8.03 29.93
CA ALA A 291 5.52 7.72 30.86
C ALA A 291 4.38 6.92 30.21
N VAL A 292 3.94 5.86 30.88
CA VAL A 292 2.83 5.00 30.40
C VAL A 292 1.50 5.76 30.31
N CYS A 293 0.61 5.26 29.45
CA CYS A 293 -0.70 5.89 29.24
C CYS A 293 -1.56 5.91 30.51
N PRO A 294 -2.18 7.06 30.83
CA PRO A 294 -3.15 7.12 31.91
C PRO A 294 -4.44 6.35 31.52
N LEU A 295 -5.33 6.10 32.50
CA LEU A 295 -6.57 5.35 32.27
C LEU A 295 -7.39 5.92 31.10
N LEU A 296 -7.87 5.03 30.25
CA LEU A 296 -8.60 5.34 29.01
C LEU A 296 -10.12 5.31 29.20
N GLU A 297 -10.58 4.81 30.34
CA GLU A 297 -12.00 4.73 30.70
C GLU A 297 -12.20 5.36 32.07
N GLU A 298 -13.29 6.11 32.20
CA GLU A 298 -13.68 6.71 33.47
C GLU A 298 -15.16 6.45 33.72
N GLU A 299 -15.44 6.09 34.98
CA GLU A 299 -16.76 5.77 35.47
C GLU A 299 -17.19 6.79 36.53
N ARG A 300 -18.45 7.21 36.48
CA ARG A 300 -19.03 8.08 37.51
C ARG A 300 -20.47 7.72 37.81
N LYS A 301 -20.84 7.78 39.10
CA LYS A 301 -22.23 7.66 39.55
C LYS A 301 -23.11 8.77 38.97
N CYS A 302 -24.34 8.44 38.64
CA CYS A 302 -25.35 9.35 38.11
C CYS A 302 -26.75 8.91 38.53
N SER A 303 -27.75 9.76 38.31
CA SER A 303 -29.16 9.41 38.45
C SER A 303 -29.77 9.34 37.05
N PRO A 304 -30.49 8.26 36.68
CA PRO A 304 -31.16 8.19 35.39
C PRO A 304 -32.24 9.28 35.25
N ASP A 305 -32.20 10.06 34.16
CA ASP A 305 -33.19 11.10 33.86
C ASP A 305 -34.35 10.52 33.02
N ASN A 306 -35.57 11.03 33.23
CA ASN A 306 -36.81 10.64 32.52
C ASN A 306 -37.17 9.14 32.58
N CYS A 307 -37.36 8.64 33.79
CA CYS A 307 -38.00 7.34 33.96
C CYS A 307 -39.50 7.42 33.71
N LEU A 308 -40.03 6.52 32.88
CA LEU A 308 -41.46 6.26 32.73
C LEU A 308 -41.86 5.06 33.59
#